data_AF-A0AAV7N356-F1
#
_entry.id   AF-A0AAV7N356-F1
#
_cell.length_a   1.000
_cell.length_b   1.000
_cell.length_c   1.000
_cell.angle_alpha   90.00
_cell.angle_beta   90.00
_cell.angle_gamma   90.00
#
_symmetry.space_group_name_H-M   'P 1'
#
loop_
_entity.id
_entity.type
_entity.pdbx_description
1 polymer ?
#
loop_
_entity_poly.entity_id
_entity_poly.type
_entity_poly.pdbx_seq_one_letter_code
_entity_poly.pdbx_strand_id
1 'polypeptide(L)'
;MVRRQRPWSGLTSRGTTRSSPHRIPRSPGLQRGDTSRRQGILLEGSAEELGRRKRDTPEKVQINGGGALQPKCLASATTSPQTSSPPTESTTMADKSHPTTMDQILQEITTVSRRIEGMDASITSLTLETNSMRAEIASFQSRVTGLEQRMGLVEAQTTMSRDRDQDLLYLRSKLTDMEDRSRRDNIRLHGIPENEEVADMQSFLSSALPKLTSLDFDPPIEFQGAHRVGPKRSGNP
;
A
#
# COMPACT_ATOMS: atom_id res chain seq x y z
N MET A 1 37.23 -39.53 35.08
CA MET A 1 36.78 -39.39 36.48
C MET A 1 35.48 -38.61 36.51
N VAL A 2 34.38 -39.33 36.72
CA VAL A 2 33.02 -38.81 36.79
C VAL A 2 32.73 -38.50 38.26
N ARG A 3 32.26 -37.29 38.57
CA ARG A 3 31.48 -37.04 39.79
C ARG A 3 30.23 -36.23 39.46
N ARG A 4 29.11 -36.94 39.39
CA ARG A 4 27.75 -36.44 39.57
C ARG A 4 27.48 -36.32 41.07
N GLN A 5 26.67 -35.35 41.47
CA GLN A 5 25.62 -35.36 42.52
C GLN A 5 25.17 -33.89 42.69
N ARG A 6 24.09 -33.47 42.02
CA ARG A 6 22.64 -33.51 42.35
C ARG A 6 22.19 -32.51 43.45
N PRO A 7 21.00 -31.90 43.27
CA PRO A 7 20.57 -30.67 43.92
C PRO A 7 19.67 -30.92 45.14
N TRP A 8 19.51 -29.92 45.99
CA TRP A 8 18.47 -29.87 47.02
C TRP A 8 17.39 -28.85 46.71
N SER A 9 16.20 -29.23 47.15
CA SER A 9 14.86 -28.79 46.78
C SER A 9 14.15 -28.09 47.93
N GLY A 10 13.16 -27.26 47.60
CA GLY A 10 12.08 -26.81 48.51
C GLY A 10 12.40 -25.51 49.24
N LEU A 11 11.46 -24.63 49.58
CA LEU A 11 10.02 -24.74 49.62
C LEU A 11 9.42 -23.32 49.64
N THR A 12 8.18 -23.26 49.19
CA THR A 12 7.14 -22.22 49.31
C THR A 12 7.18 -21.29 50.54
N SER A 13 6.76 -20.02 50.41
CA SER A 13 5.43 -19.56 50.85
C SER A 13 5.17 -18.07 50.57
N ARG A 14 3.88 -17.74 50.55
CA ARG A 14 3.22 -16.47 50.24
C ARG A 14 3.51 -15.39 51.30
N GLY A 15 3.58 -14.14 50.86
CA GLY A 15 3.58 -12.96 51.73
C GLY A 15 2.98 -11.76 51.01
N THR A 16 1.66 -11.61 51.15
CA THR A 16 0.83 -10.53 50.63
C THR A 16 1.00 -9.29 51.51
N THR A 17 1.50 -8.16 50.99
CA THR A 17 1.15 -6.84 51.53
C THR A 17 1.09 -5.79 50.41
N ARG A 18 -0.10 -5.22 50.31
CA ARG A 18 -0.57 -4.15 49.43
C ARG A 18 -0.12 -2.82 50.03
N SER A 19 0.64 -1.99 49.32
CA SER A 19 0.88 -0.59 49.69
C SER A 19 0.71 0.34 48.49
N SER A 20 -0.44 1.02 48.50
CA SER A 20 -0.80 2.34 47.98
C SER A 20 -0.06 2.94 46.77
N PRO A 21 -0.79 3.28 45.68
CA PRO A 21 -0.28 4.16 44.62
C PRO A 21 -0.41 5.64 45.00
N HIS A 22 0.68 6.38 44.90
CA HIS A 22 0.70 7.83 45.00
C HIS A 22 -0.15 8.47 43.89
N ARG A 23 -1.18 9.19 44.31
CA ARG A 23 -2.08 10.00 43.49
C ARG A 23 -1.45 11.38 43.29
N ILE A 24 -1.05 11.71 42.07
CA ILE A 24 -0.68 13.07 41.67
C ILE A 24 -1.98 13.86 41.40
N PRO A 25 -2.17 15.06 41.99
CA PRO A 25 -3.35 15.88 41.72
C PRO A 25 -3.26 16.55 40.33
N ARG A 26 -4.37 16.50 39.60
CA ARG A 26 -4.60 17.29 38.37
C ARG A 26 -4.95 18.73 38.77
N SER A 27 -4.25 19.71 38.20
CA SER A 27 -4.63 21.13 38.31
C SER A 27 -5.80 21.47 37.38
N PRO A 28 -6.74 22.33 37.81
CA PRO A 28 -7.88 22.79 37.01
C PRO A 28 -7.49 23.91 36.02
N GLY A 29 -8.29 24.04 34.97
CA GLY A 29 -7.96 24.76 33.73
C GLY A 29 -7.85 26.28 33.82
N LEU A 30 -7.32 26.85 32.73
CA LEU A 30 -7.46 28.25 32.40
C LEU A 30 -8.09 28.41 31.01
N GLN A 31 -9.01 29.36 30.97
CA GLN A 31 -9.89 29.68 29.87
C GLN A 31 -9.17 30.37 28.70
N ARG A 32 -9.88 30.35 27.57
CA ARG A 32 -9.65 31.10 26.34
C ARG A 32 -9.32 32.57 26.62
N GLY A 33 -8.37 33.09 25.86
CA GLY A 33 -8.17 34.52 25.65
C GLY A 33 -7.69 34.73 24.23
N ASP A 34 -8.61 35.14 23.35
CA ASP A 34 -8.31 35.80 22.10
C ASP A 34 -7.52 37.09 22.36
N THR A 35 -6.52 37.39 21.53
CA THR A 35 -6.33 38.72 20.90
C THR A 35 -5.13 38.70 19.95
N SER A 36 -5.42 38.68 18.66
CA SER A 36 -5.01 39.71 17.70
C SER A 36 -3.59 40.32 17.81
N ARG A 37 -2.66 39.88 16.96
CA ARG A 37 -1.76 40.75 16.16
C ARG A 37 -0.66 39.96 15.43
N ARG A 38 -0.66 40.05 14.10
CA ARG A 38 0.49 40.36 13.19
C ARG A 38 0.12 39.84 11.79
N GLN A 39 -0.28 40.77 10.90
CA GLN A 39 0.52 41.19 9.72
C GLN A 39 0.89 39.97 8.86
N GLY A 40 0.27 39.70 7.71
CA GLY A 40 -0.01 40.63 6.63
C GLY A 40 1.20 40.68 5.70
N ILE A 41 1.40 39.65 4.87
CA ILE A 41 2.23 39.75 3.66
C ILE A 41 1.43 39.11 2.53
N LEU A 42 0.90 40.02 1.70
CA LEU A 42 0.30 39.80 0.41
C LEU A 42 1.44 39.57 -0.59
N LEU A 43 1.43 38.45 -1.29
CA LEU A 43 2.09 38.32 -2.60
C LEU A 43 1.09 37.68 -3.54
N GLU A 44 0.28 38.55 -4.16
CA GLU A 44 -0.36 38.28 -5.44
C GLU A 44 0.66 38.48 -6.56
N GLY A 45 0.58 37.61 -7.57
CA GLY A 45 1.36 37.73 -8.80
C GLY A 45 1.27 36.49 -9.68
N SER A 46 0.15 36.41 -10.42
CA SER A 46 0.08 36.14 -11.86
C SER A 46 0.86 34.92 -12.40
N ALA A 47 0.22 33.80 -12.71
CA ALA A 47 -0.58 33.56 -13.92
C ALA A 47 0.19 33.80 -15.24
N GLU A 48 0.21 32.73 -16.05
CA GLU A 48 0.58 32.63 -17.47
C GLU A 48 2.05 32.31 -17.80
N GLU A 49 2.35 31.03 -18.06
CA GLU A 49 3.11 30.62 -19.26
C GLU A 49 2.89 29.12 -19.56
N LEU A 50 1.91 28.90 -20.43
CA LEU A 50 1.65 27.83 -21.39
C LEU A 50 2.37 26.47 -21.28
N GLY A 51 1.53 25.47 -21.06
CA GLY A 51 1.85 24.06 -21.23
C GLY A 51 2.14 23.65 -22.68
N ARG A 52 3.16 22.81 -22.82
CA ARG A 52 3.22 21.75 -23.83
C ARG A 52 3.79 20.50 -23.17
N ARG A 53 2.93 19.52 -22.91
CA ARG A 53 3.27 18.09 -23.11
C ARG A 53 1.98 17.29 -23.19
N LYS A 54 1.84 16.65 -24.35
CA LYS A 54 0.73 15.81 -24.77
C LYS A 54 0.59 14.62 -23.83
N ARG A 55 -0.68 14.29 -23.58
CA ARG A 55 -1.31 12.95 -23.45
C ARG A 55 -0.49 11.89 -22.71
N ASP A 56 -1.07 11.35 -21.64
CA ASP A 56 -1.37 9.93 -21.52
C ASP A 56 -2.35 9.70 -20.37
N THR A 57 -3.56 9.24 -20.70
CA THR A 57 -4.57 8.71 -19.77
C THR A 57 -4.43 7.20 -19.72
N PRO A 58 -4.53 6.54 -18.55
CA PRO A 58 -4.50 5.08 -18.51
C PRO A 58 -5.76 4.48 -19.14
N GLU A 59 -5.46 3.57 -20.05
CA GLU A 59 -6.29 2.74 -20.90
C GLU A 59 -7.35 1.96 -20.12
N LYS A 60 -8.59 2.00 -20.61
CA LYS A 60 -9.66 1.08 -20.20
C LYS A 60 -9.23 -0.34 -20.55
N VAL A 61 -9.05 -1.20 -19.54
CA VAL A 61 -8.92 -2.64 -19.74
C VAL A 61 -10.25 -3.16 -20.29
N GLN A 62 -10.27 -3.42 -21.59
CA GLN A 62 -11.37 -4.02 -22.31
C GLN A 62 -11.19 -5.53 -22.26
N ILE A 63 -12.15 -6.19 -21.61
CA ILE A 63 -12.18 -7.63 -21.42
C ILE A 63 -12.55 -8.26 -22.78
N ASN A 64 -11.59 -8.92 -23.42
CA ASN A 64 -11.83 -9.69 -24.64
C ASN A 64 -12.55 -11.00 -24.30
N GLY A 65 -13.76 -11.16 -24.81
CA GLY A 65 -14.56 -12.37 -24.66
C GLY A 65 -15.63 -12.46 -25.75
N GLY A 66 -15.19 -12.59 -27.01
CA GLY A 66 -16.07 -12.77 -28.18
C GLY A 66 -15.69 -14.00 -28.96
N GLY A 67 -15.98 -15.18 -28.43
CA GLY A 67 -15.85 -16.46 -29.14
C GLY A 67 -17.06 -16.70 -30.02
N ALA A 68 -16.94 -16.44 -31.31
CA ALA A 68 -17.89 -16.85 -32.33
C ALA A 68 -17.69 -18.33 -32.65
N LEU A 69 -18.63 -19.19 -32.23
CA LEU A 69 -18.75 -20.55 -32.75
C LEU A 69 -19.81 -20.55 -33.84
N GLN A 70 -19.36 -20.72 -35.09
CA GLN A 70 -20.22 -21.06 -36.20
C GLN A 70 -20.52 -22.57 -36.20
N PRO A 71 -21.75 -23.00 -36.51
CA PRO A 71 -21.98 -24.34 -37.02
C PRO A 71 -21.69 -24.40 -38.53
N LYS A 72 -20.91 -25.42 -38.90
CA LYS A 72 -20.52 -25.78 -40.27
C LYS A 72 -21.74 -26.07 -41.15
N CYS A 73 -21.67 -25.56 -42.38
CA CYS A 73 -22.58 -25.84 -43.48
C CYS A 73 -22.45 -27.30 -43.95
N LEU A 74 -23.58 -27.92 -44.32
CA LEU A 74 -23.63 -28.97 -45.35
C LEU A 74 -24.91 -28.75 -46.16
N ALA A 75 -24.72 -28.33 -47.40
CA ALA A 75 -25.76 -28.17 -48.40
C ALA A 75 -25.89 -29.46 -49.21
N SER A 76 -27.13 -29.85 -49.50
CA SER A 76 -27.46 -30.54 -50.75
C SER A 76 -28.96 -30.39 -51.01
N ALA A 77 -29.27 -29.56 -52.01
CA ALA A 77 -30.57 -29.48 -52.63
C ALA A 77 -30.73 -30.63 -53.63
N THR A 78 -31.88 -31.31 -53.63
CA THR A 78 -32.37 -32.10 -54.77
C THR A 78 -33.90 -32.20 -54.67
N THR A 79 -34.55 -31.42 -55.53
CA THR A 79 -35.69 -31.80 -56.39
C THR A 79 -36.98 -32.33 -55.76
N SER A 80 -38.01 -31.47 -55.76
CA SER A 80 -39.43 -31.87 -55.82
C SER A 80 -39.74 -32.64 -57.12
N PRO A 81 -40.79 -33.47 -57.12
CA PRO A 81 -41.98 -33.01 -57.83
C PRO A 81 -43.30 -33.22 -57.07
N GLN A 82 -44.26 -32.35 -57.39
CA GLN A 82 -45.64 -32.41 -56.94
C GLN A 82 -46.37 -33.62 -57.52
N THR A 83 -47.29 -34.19 -56.75
CA THR A 83 -48.45 -34.90 -57.32
C THR A 83 -49.66 -34.63 -56.42
N SER A 84 -50.78 -34.47 -57.10
CA SER A 84 -52.05 -33.86 -56.73
C SER A 84 -52.86 -34.52 -55.60
N SER A 85 -53.69 -33.67 -54.98
CA SER A 85 -54.93 -33.84 -54.20
C SER A 85 -55.87 -34.99 -54.66
N PRO A 86 -57.00 -35.31 -53.96
CA PRO A 86 -57.66 -34.67 -52.80
C PRO A 86 -58.13 -35.71 -51.72
N PRO A 87 -58.95 -35.40 -50.68
CA PRO A 87 -60.39 -35.19 -50.85
C PRO A 87 -61.04 -34.11 -49.95
N THR A 88 -62.22 -33.73 -50.41
CA THR A 88 -63.25 -32.88 -49.82
C THR A 88 -64.02 -33.59 -48.69
N GLU A 89 -64.78 -32.77 -47.96
CA GLU A 89 -65.99 -33.10 -47.18
C GLU A 89 -65.82 -33.40 -45.67
N SER A 90 -66.04 -32.32 -44.90
CA SER A 90 -67.19 -32.17 -44.00
C SER A 90 -67.71 -33.47 -43.37
N THR A 91 -67.43 -33.70 -42.10
CA THR A 91 -68.26 -34.56 -41.23
C THR A 91 -67.89 -34.33 -39.75
N THR A 92 -68.87 -33.76 -39.05
CA THR A 92 -69.20 -33.93 -37.63
C THR A 92 -68.19 -33.54 -36.56
N MET A 93 -68.63 -32.57 -35.75
CA MET A 93 -68.53 -32.57 -34.29
C MET A 93 -68.51 -34.00 -33.74
N ALA A 94 -67.34 -34.46 -33.30
CA ALA A 94 -67.21 -35.60 -32.42
C ALA A 94 -66.50 -35.09 -31.17
N ASP A 95 -67.31 -34.63 -30.22
CA ASP A 95 -67.03 -34.74 -28.80
C ASP A 95 -66.49 -36.15 -28.55
N LYS A 96 -65.17 -36.31 -28.52
CA LYS A 96 -64.53 -37.54 -28.08
C LYS A 96 -64.56 -37.55 -26.56
N SER A 97 -65.77 -37.61 -26.00
CA SER A 97 -66.01 -38.25 -24.73
C SER A 97 -65.74 -39.74 -24.90
N HIS A 98 -64.44 -40.09 -24.99
CA HIS A 98 -64.03 -41.47 -24.77
C HIS A 98 -64.45 -41.84 -23.34
N PRO A 99 -65.06 -43.01 -23.10
CA PRO A 99 -65.13 -43.52 -21.74
C PRO A 99 -63.68 -43.82 -21.37
N THR A 100 -63.00 -42.85 -20.75
CA THR A 100 -61.65 -43.04 -20.22
C THR A 100 -61.78 -44.24 -19.30
N THR A 101 -61.26 -45.37 -19.77
CA THR A 101 -61.40 -46.61 -19.04
C THR A 101 -60.59 -46.40 -17.76
N MET A 102 -61.12 -46.79 -16.60
CA MET A 102 -60.50 -46.51 -15.30
C MET A 102 -58.99 -46.82 -15.29
N ASP A 103 -58.58 -47.87 -16.02
CA ASP A 103 -57.19 -48.27 -16.20
C ASP A 103 -56.29 -47.22 -16.88
N GLN A 104 -56.79 -46.45 -17.85
CA GLN A 104 -56.04 -45.37 -18.51
C GLN A 104 -55.78 -44.22 -17.54
N ILE A 105 -56.77 -43.86 -16.72
CA ILE A 105 -56.63 -42.83 -15.69
C ILE A 105 -55.58 -43.27 -14.66
N LEU A 106 -55.64 -44.52 -14.21
CA LEU A 106 -54.65 -45.08 -13.27
C LEU A 106 -53.23 -45.06 -13.88
N GLN A 107 -53.09 -45.37 -15.16
CA GLN A 107 -51.79 -45.33 -15.85
C GLN A 107 -51.24 -43.90 -15.96
N GLU A 108 -52.07 -42.91 -16.26
CA GLU A 108 -51.65 -41.51 -16.25
C GLU A 108 -51.26 -41.03 -14.84
N ILE A 109 -52.03 -41.40 -13.81
CA ILE A 109 -51.70 -41.08 -12.41
C ILE A 109 -50.32 -41.65 -12.05
N THR A 110 -50.05 -42.93 -12.35
CA THR A 110 -48.73 -43.52 -12.07
C THR A 110 -47.60 -42.81 -12.81
N THR A 111 -47.85 -42.36 -14.05
CA THR A 111 -46.88 -41.62 -14.85
C THR A 111 -46.60 -40.24 -14.25
N VAL A 112 -47.65 -39.53 -13.80
CA VAL A 112 -47.53 -38.24 -13.12
C VAL A 112 -46.79 -38.40 -11.78
N SER A 113 -47.12 -39.40 -10.98
CA SER A 113 -46.42 -39.70 -9.72
C SER A 113 -44.92 -39.90 -9.95
N ARG A 114 -44.54 -40.67 -10.96
CA ARG A 114 -43.11 -40.88 -11.31
C ARG A 114 -42.41 -39.59 -11.74
N ARG A 115 -43.10 -38.70 -12.45
CA ARG A 115 -42.56 -37.39 -12.84
C ARG A 115 -42.38 -36.49 -11.62
N ILE A 116 -43.30 -36.51 -10.67
CA ILE A 116 -43.20 -35.77 -9.41
C ILE A 116 -41.99 -36.26 -8.61
N GLU A 117 -41.80 -37.58 -8.47
CA GLU A 117 -40.62 -38.15 -7.81
C GLU A 117 -39.30 -37.71 -8.49
N GLY A 118 -39.27 -37.71 -9.83
CA GLY A 118 -38.11 -37.22 -10.59
C GLY A 118 -37.86 -35.72 -10.41
N MET A 119 -38.93 -34.92 -10.27
CA MET A 119 -38.82 -33.50 -9.95
C MET A 119 -38.31 -33.28 -8.53
N ASP A 120 -38.77 -34.05 -7.54
CA ASP A 120 -38.30 -33.98 -6.16
C ASP A 120 -36.82 -34.33 -6.05
N ALA A 121 -36.37 -35.36 -6.78
CA ALA A 121 -34.95 -35.71 -6.88
C ALA A 121 -34.11 -34.57 -7.51
N SER A 122 -34.65 -33.91 -8.54
CA SER A 122 -33.98 -32.77 -9.19
C SER A 122 -33.91 -31.54 -8.27
N ILE A 123 -35.02 -31.23 -7.58
CA ILE A 123 -35.09 -30.14 -6.62
C ILE A 123 -34.12 -30.37 -5.47
N THR A 124 -34.07 -31.57 -4.91
CA THR A 124 -33.11 -31.90 -3.84
C THR A 124 -31.66 -31.74 -4.32
N SER A 125 -31.32 -32.19 -5.53
CA SER A 125 -29.99 -31.96 -6.12
C SER A 125 -29.66 -30.46 -6.23
N LEU A 126 -30.58 -29.65 -6.76
CA LEU A 126 -30.38 -28.19 -6.87
C LEU A 126 -30.26 -27.53 -5.50
N THR A 127 -31.01 -27.99 -4.49
CA THR A 127 -30.87 -27.46 -3.12
C THR A 127 -29.50 -27.75 -2.52
N LEU A 128 -28.90 -28.92 -2.82
CA LEU A 128 -27.55 -29.25 -2.36
C LEU A 128 -26.50 -28.37 -3.05
N GLU A 129 -26.59 -28.20 -4.37
CA GLU A 129 -25.66 -27.37 -5.13
C GLU A 129 -25.75 -25.90 -4.70
N THR A 130 -26.95 -25.36 -4.52
CA THR A 130 -27.15 -23.98 -4.03
C THR A 130 -26.60 -23.78 -2.62
N ASN A 131 -26.72 -24.78 -1.74
CA ASN A 131 -26.10 -24.74 -0.42
C ASN A 131 -24.56 -24.78 -0.49
N SER A 132 -24.00 -25.57 -1.40
CA SER A 132 -22.55 -25.60 -1.67
C SER A 132 -22.04 -24.24 -2.14
N MET A 133 -22.70 -23.66 -3.15
CA MET A 133 -22.35 -22.32 -3.65
C MET A 133 -22.45 -21.25 -2.55
N ARG A 134 -23.46 -21.33 -1.68
CA ARG A 134 -23.60 -20.40 -0.55
C ARG A 134 -22.41 -20.51 0.41
N ALA A 135 -21.95 -21.73 0.70
CA ALA A 135 -20.78 -21.95 1.56
C ALA A 135 -19.49 -21.40 0.93
N GLU A 136 -19.30 -21.60 -0.38
CA GLU A 136 -18.16 -21.05 -1.11
C GLU A 136 -18.17 -19.52 -1.14
N ILE A 137 -19.33 -18.91 -1.39
CA ILE A 137 -19.49 -17.45 -1.35
C ILE A 137 -19.14 -16.90 0.04
N ALA A 138 -19.61 -17.54 1.11
CA ALA A 138 -19.28 -17.12 2.48
C ALA A 138 -17.76 -17.21 2.76
N SER A 139 -17.10 -18.27 2.26
CA SER A 139 -15.65 -18.42 2.34
C SER A 139 -14.91 -17.31 1.56
N PHE A 140 -15.36 -16.99 0.35
CA PHE A 140 -14.80 -15.89 -0.42
C PHE A 140 -14.98 -14.53 0.25
N GLN A 141 -16.17 -14.25 0.79
CA GLN A 141 -16.42 -13.03 1.55
C GLN A 141 -15.46 -12.89 2.72
N SER A 142 -15.27 -13.95 3.51
CA SER A 142 -14.31 -13.95 4.62
C SER A 142 -12.88 -13.66 4.15
N ARG A 143 -12.46 -14.28 3.05
CA ARG A 143 -11.13 -14.04 2.46
C ARG A 143 -10.97 -12.61 1.95
N VAL A 144 -11.98 -12.05 1.29
CA VAL A 144 -11.97 -10.67 0.79
C VAL A 144 -11.86 -9.69 1.95
N THR A 145 -12.68 -9.83 2.99
CA THR A 145 -12.58 -8.97 4.18
C THR A 145 -11.20 -9.06 4.84
N GLY A 146 -10.61 -10.26 4.92
CA GLY A 146 -9.25 -10.44 5.43
C GLY A 146 -8.18 -9.75 4.57
N LEU A 147 -8.35 -9.76 3.23
CA LEU A 147 -7.46 -9.04 2.32
C LEU A 147 -7.60 -7.53 2.42
N GLU A 148 -8.84 -7.02 2.51
CA GLU A 148 -9.12 -5.59 2.69
C GLU A 148 -8.48 -5.05 3.98
N GLN A 149 -8.59 -5.80 5.08
CA GLN A 149 -7.94 -5.43 6.34
C GLN A 149 -6.41 -5.38 6.21
N ARG A 150 -5.81 -6.40 5.58
CA ARG A 150 -4.36 -6.44 5.36
C ARG A 150 -3.89 -5.31 4.45
N MET A 151 -4.66 -5.00 3.41
CA MET A 151 -4.37 -3.90 2.49
C MET A 151 -4.41 -2.56 3.23
N GLY A 152 -5.42 -2.31 4.07
CA GLY A 152 -5.48 -1.10 4.89
C GLY A 152 -4.29 -0.95 5.85
N LEU A 153 -3.79 -2.05 6.41
CA LEU A 153 -2.57 -2.03 7.23
C LEU A 153 -1.32 -1.67 6.41
N VAL A 154 -1.18 -2.24 5.21
CA VAL A 154 -0.05 -1.95 4.31
C VAL A 154 -0.08 -0.49 3.85
N GLU A 155 -1.24 0.03 3.52
CA GLU A 155 -1.42 1.44 3.15
C GLU A 155 -1.02 2.36 4.31
N ALA A 156 -1.50 2.10 5.53
CA ALA A 156 -1.13 2.87 6.71
C ALA A 156 0.38 2.78 7.04
N GLN A 157 1.00 1.61 6.84
CA GLN A 157 2.44 1.47 7.02
C GLN A 157 3.22 2.26 5.96
N THR A 158 2.73 2.28 4.72
CA THR A 158 3.37 2.99 3.60
C THR A 158 3.31 4.50 3.81
N THR A 159 2.18 5.04 4.26
CA THR A 159 2.06 6.47 4.60
C THR A 159 3.00 6.85 5.74
N MET A 160 3.02 6.07 6.82
CA MET A 160 3.95 6.30 7.92
C MET A 160 5.43 6.20 7.49
N SER A 161 5.77 5.31 6.56
CA SER A 161 7.14 5.23 6.03
C SER A 161 7.50 6.49 5.26
N ARG A 162 6.59 6.97 4.41
CA ARG A 162 6.79 8.19 3.63
C ARG A 162 6.98 9.41 4.53
N ASP A 163 6.21 9.52 5.60
CA ASP A 163 6.34 10.63 6.56
C ASP A 163 7.70 10.58 7.26
N ARG A 164 8.15 9.39 7.68
CA ARG A 164 9.50 9.21 8.25
C ARG A 164 10.59 9.59 7.26
N ASP A 165 10.44 9.26 5.97
CA ASP A 165 11.43 9.62 4.95
C ASP A 165 11.52 11.15 4.78
N GLN A 166 10.39 11.86 4.86
CA GLN A 166 10.37 13.33 4.84
C GLN A 166 11.06 13.92 6.08
N ASP A 167 10.79 13.36 7.26
CA ASP A 167 11.46 13.79 8.50
C ASP A 167 12.97 13.56 8.42
N LEU A 168 13.41 12.43 7.87
CA LEU A 168 14.83 12.14 7.68
C LEU A 168 15.50 13.12 6.71
N LEU A 169 14.84 13.48 5.60
CA LEU A 169 15.33 14.49 4.67
C LEU A 169 15.45 15.87 5.34
N TYR A 170 14.43 16.26 6.11
CA TYR A 170 14.44 17.51 6.87
C TYR A 170 15.57 17.54 7.91
N LEU A 171 15.71 16.48 8.71
CA LEU A 171 16.79 16.37 9.70
C LEU A 171 18.16 16.41 9.04
N ARG A 172 18.34 15.71 7.91
CA ARG A 172 19.61 15.73 7.17
C ARG A 172 19.94 17.14 6.68
N SER A 173 18.98 17.84 6.08
CA SER A 173 19.18 19.22 5.62
C SER A 173 19.56 20.14 6.78
N LYS A 174 18.89 20.01 7.93
CA LYS A 174 19.18 20.79 9.13
C LYS A 174 20.58 20.48 9.70
N LEU A 175 20.98 19.21 9.71
CA LEU A 175 22.33 18.81 10.13
C LEU A 175 23.39 19.40 9.23
N THR A 176 23.20 19.34 7.90
CA THR A 176 24.11 19.95 6.94
C THR A 176 24.22 21.46 7.14
N ASP A 177 23.11 22.17 7.30
CA ASP A 177 23.11 23.62 7.58
C ASP A 177 23.83 23.98 8.88
N MET A 178 23.66 23.16 9.94
CA MET A 178 24.40 23.34 11.20
C MET A 178 25.90 23.08 11.04
N GLU A 179 26.28 22.02 10.32
CA GLU A 179 27.68 21.68 10.04
C GLU A 179 28.36 22.78 9.20
N ASP A 180 27.67 23.29 8.18
CA ASP A 180 28.16 24.36 7.32
C ASP A 180 28.34 25.67 8.10
N ARG A 181 27.38 26.05 8.95
CA ARG A 181 27.53 27.22 9.84
C ARG A 181 28.67 27.04 10.83
N SER A 182 28.83 25.83 11.38
CA SER A 182 29.92 25.54 12.31
C SER A 182 31.29 25.57 11.66
N ARG A 183 31.40 25.35 10.34
CA ARG A 183 32.65 25.35 9.60
C ARG A 183 32.86 26.60 8.75
N ARG A 184 31.90 27.53 8.72
CA ARG A 184 31.92 28.72 7.88
C ARG A 184 33.16 29.58 8.09
N ASP A 185 33.61 29.67 9.34
CA ASP A 185 34.76 30.50 9.72
C ASP A 185 36.09 29.73 9.63
N ASN A 186 36.06 28.46 9.23
CA ASN A 186 37.25 27.62 9.11
C ASN A 186 37.75 27.59 7.67
N ILE A 187 38.95 28.13 7.44
CA ILE A 187 39.62 28.10 6.13
C ILE A 187 40.69 26.99 6.12
N ARG A 188 40.76 26.23 5.01
CA ARG A 188 41.80 25.22 4.79
C ARG A 188 42.80 25.72 3.75
N LEU A 189 44.07 25.83 4.15
CA LEU A 189 45.17 26.18 3.28
C LEU A 189 45.94 24.90 2.91
N HIS A 190 46.20 24.70 1.62
CA HIS A 190 46.93 23.56 1.09
C HIS A 190 48.26 24.02 0.47
N GLY A 191 49.26 23.13 0.45
CA GLY A 191 50.57 23.42 -0.17
C GLY A 191 51.58 24.13 0.73
N ILE A 192 51.32 24.25 2.04
CA ILE A 192 52.28 24.79 3.00
C ILE A 192 53.25 23.67 3.45
N PRO A 193 54.55 23.76 3.14
CA PRO A 193 55.54 22.76 3.52
C PRO A 193 55.65 22.63 5.04
N GLU A 194 55.97 21.42 5.52
CA GLU A 194 56.09 21.15 6.95
C GLU A 194 57.39 21.73 7.54
N ASN A 195 57.34 22.23 8.77
CA ASN A 195 58.46 22.80 9.55
C ASN A 195 58.95 24.21 9.15
N GLU A 196 58.29 24.91 8.22
CA GLU A 196 58.53 26.36 8.01
C GLU A 196 57.87 27.24 9.09
N GLU A 197 56.98 26.65 9.88
CA GLU A 197 56.31 27.28 11.00
C GLU A 197 57.28 27.42 12.18
N VAL A 198 57.81 28.63 12.38
CA VAL A 198 58.64 28.95 13.53
C VAL A 198 57.73 29.08 14.77
N ALA A 199 57.59 27.96 15.48
CA ALA A 199 56.82 27.75 16.72
C ALA A 199 55.29 27.90 16.62
N ASP A 200 54.76 29.08 16.28
CA ASP A 200 53.31 29.34 16.31
C ASP A 200 52.72 29.47 14.90
N MET A 201 51.72 28.65 14.58
CA MET A 201 51.03 28.70 13.29
C MET A 201 50.36 30.06 13.02
N GLN A 202 49.79 30.67 14.07
CA GLN A 202 49.09 31.95 13.93
C GLN A 202 50.03 33.09 13.54
N SER A 203 51.20 33.18 14.18
CA SER A 203 52.19 34.23 13.87
C SER A 203 52.76 34.07 12.46
N PHE A 204 53.01 32.82 12.04
CA PHE A 204 53.36 32.51 10.66
C PHE A 204 52.29 33.02 9.68
N LEU A 205 51.02 32.67 9.89
CA LEU A 205 49.92 33.07 9.00
C LEU A 205 49.69 34.60 8.98
N SER A 206 49.77 35.28 10.11
CA SER A 206 49.68 36.75 10.18
C SER A 206 50.73 37.44 9.30
N SER A 207 51.92 36.85 9.18
CA SER A 207 53.00 37.40 8.35
C SER A 207 52.98 36.92 6.90
N ALA A 208 52.42 35.74 6.64
CA ALA A 208 52.44 35.08 5.33
C ALA A 208 51.23 35.45 4.46
N LEU A 209 50.04 35.57 5.04
CA LEU A 209 48.82 35.85 4.29
C LEU A 209 48.87 37.18 3.53
N PRO A 210 49.27 38.33 4.13
CA PRO A 210 49.35 39.60 3.40
C PRO A 210 50.31 39.52 2.20
N LYS A 211 51.41 38.77 2.34
CA LYS A 211 52.39 38.56 1.25
C LYS A 211 51.82 37.71 0.12
N LEU A 212 50.98 36.73 0.44
CA LEU A 212 50.40 35.82 -0.54
C LEU A 212 49.22 36.45 -1.30
N THR A 213 48.37 37.20 -0.59
CA THR A 213 47.17 37.80 -1.18
C THR A 213 47.43 39.17 -1.77
N SER A 214 48.54 39.83 -1.43
CA SER A 214 48.81 41.23 -1.78
C SER A 214 47.70 42.19 -1.30
N LEU A 215 47.00 41.80 -0.23
CA LEU A 215 45.97 42.60 0.43
C LEU A 215 46.50 43.10 1.76
N ASP A 216 46.26 44.38 2.01
CA ASP A 216 46.45 44.99 3.32
C ASP A 216 45.17 44.77 4.15
N PHE A 217 45.32 44.11 5.30
CA PHE A 217 44.23 43.85 6.22
C PHE A 217 44.24 44.91 7.33
N ASP A 218 43.26 45.83 7.28
CA ASP A 218 43.00 46.81 8.32
C ASP A 218 41.51 46.73 8.73
N PRO A 219 41.17 46.23 9.93
CA PRO A 219 42.07 45.81 11.01
C PRO A 219 42.82 44.48 10.72
N PRO A 220 43.90 44.18 11.46
CA PRO A 220 44.65 42.93 11.32
C PRO A 220 43.77 41.69 11.47
N ILE A 221 44.10 40.62 10.74
CA ILE A 221 43.36 39.36 10.81
C ILE A 221 43.45 38.77 12.22
N GLU A 222 42.29 38.53 12.83
CA GLU A 222 42.16 37.80 14.09
C GLU A 222 41.94 36.30 13.84
N PHE A 223 42.68 35.46 14.55
CA PHE A 223 42.56 34.01 14.46
C PHE A 223 42.02 33.44 15.77
N GLN A 224 40.93 32.68 15.71
CA GLN A 224 40.47 31.89 16.87
C GLN A 224 41.40 30.70 17.14
N GLY A 225 41.98 30.11 16.09
CA GLY A 225 42.86 28.94 16.18
C GLY A 225 43.45 28.61 14.81
N ALA A 226 44.70 28.15 14.77
CA ALA A 226 45.33 27.68 13.55
C ALA A 226 46.13 26.41 13.86
N HIS A 227 45.89 25.34 13.12
CA HIS A 227 46.53 24.05 13.35
C HIS A 227 46.60 23.23 12.06
N ARG A 228 47.56 22.31 11.98
CA ARG A 228 47.62 21.32 10.89
C ARG A 228 46.57 20.24 11.11
N VAL A 229 45.95 19.79 10.02
CA VAL A 229 44.97 18.70 10.04
C VAL A 229 45.64 17.41 9.56
N GLY A 230 45.51 16.36 10.37
CA GLY A 230 46.06 15.03 10.07
C GLY A 230 47.43 14.78 10.71
N PRO A 231 47.92 13.53 10.67
CA PRO A 231 49.24 13.18 11.21
C PRO A 231 50.36 13.83 10.40
N LYS A 232 51.46 14.18 11.07
CA LYS A 232 52.68 14.68 10.44
C LYS A 232 53.17 13.69 9.38
N ARG A 233 53.48 14.15 8.17
CA ARG A 233 53.97 13.24 7.13
C ARG A 233 55.40 12.81 7.47
N SER A 234 55.58 11.52 7.75
CA SER A 234 56.90 10.92 7.92
C SER A 234 57.44 10.45 6.56
N GLY A 235 58.08 11.35 5.80
CA GLY A 235 58.76 10.99 4.56
C GLY A 235 58.93 12.15 3.58
N ASN A 236 60.10 12.21 2.93
CA ASN A 236 60.44 13.15 1.84
C ASN A 236 59.40 13.01 0.69
N PRO A 237 59.10 14.09 -0.07
CA PRO A 237 57.92 14.21 -0.93
C PRO A 237 57.81 13.16 -2.03
#